data_AF-A0AAE0QUZ7-F1
#
_entry.id   AF-A0AAE0QUZ7-F1
#
_cell.length_a   1.000
_cell.length_b   1.000
_cell.length_c   1.000
_cell.angle_alpha   90.00
_cell.angle_beta   90.00
_cell.angle_gamma   90.00
#
_symmetry.space_group_name_H-M   'P 1'
#
loop_
_entity.id
_entity.type
_entity.pdbx_description
1 polymer ?
#
loop_
_entity_poly.entity_id
_entity_poly.type
_entity_poly.pdbx_seq_one_letter_code
_entity_poly.pdbx_strand_id
1 'polypeptide(L)'
;GNVTECMQYIDKELSSLGLPAIFYDSNRNQELDIILTLNNMYDLLQLHHFAVENVDEHEMARLKDQLELSKKENGKLCQREQQLENNIKALQRCLKNEKKEVQKLQNIIVSRATQYNNSMKRKEREFSRLKEHLNQLLTDKKDMKQRMETLNYVERSDDSQRRSGRADARHESEVFRTLLNEFDKRQRELMLENFELKKVLQQMKQEMVVMLSPKDYIQRQEKYSEFTDQQLADEEETSFNGTLEMSCEHAREKLTNSIRQQWRKLKQHMESLDNKAFVLQLGKGVSEEMISKQVHQEETEKLKMEIQQCMDFIQTQQQLLQQQLNTQCDEETAAVLNDCYMLEEKERLKEEWRTFEEQRKNFEMERRSFTEAAIRLGHEVSYFGEYLYKPDSKKIWLLF
;
A
#
# COMPACT_ATOMS: atom_id res chain seq x y z
N GLY A 1 -80.68 -34.13 -5.23
CA GLY A 1 -79.67 -33.86 -4.19
C GLY A 1 -78.62 -34.92 -4.31
N ASN A 2 -77.34 -34.56 -4.29
CA ASN A 2 -76.24 -35.40 -4.75
C ASN A 2 -75.81 -36.53 -3.79
N VAL A 3 -76.78 -37.08 -3.06
CA VAL A 3 -76.56 -37.99 -1.93
C VAL A 3 -75.90 -39.28 -2.38
N THR A 4 -76.27 -39.82 -3.54
CA THR A 4 -75.66 -41.01 -4.14
C THR A 4 -74.19 -40.83 -4.53
N GLU A 5 -73.79 -39.66 -5.06
CA GLU A 5 -72.37 -39.39 -5.34
C GLU A 5 -71.58 -39.20 -4.06
N CYS A 6 -72.15 -38.57 -3.03
CA CYS A 6 -71.53 -38.48 -1.71
C CYS A 6 -71.33 -39.85 -1.06
N MET A 7 -72.31 -40.75 -1.17
CA MET A 7 -72.22 -42.12 -0.66
C MET A 7 -71.09 -42.90 -1.35
N GLN A 8 -71.00 -42.82 -2.67
CA GLN A 8 -69.91 -43.45 -3.44
C GLN A 8 -68.54 -42.87 -3.11
N TYR A 9 -68.46 -41.55 -2.90
CA TYR A 9 -67.22 -40.89 -2.51
C TYR A 9 -66.75 -41.35 -1.13
N ILE A 10 -67.66 -41.42 -0.16
CA ILE A 10 -67.35 -41.88 1.21
C ILE A 10 -66.89 -43.35 1.19
N ASP A 11 -67.59 -44.23 0.46
CA ASP A 11 -67.18 -45.64 0.35
C ASP A 11 -65.80 -45.79 -0.31
N LYS A 12 -65.50 -44.97 -1.31
CA LYS A 12 -64.19 -44.96 -1.98
C LYS A 12 -63.08 -44.49 -1.05
N GLU A 13 -63.31 -43.43 -0.27
CA GLU A 13 -62.35 -42.93 0.71
C GLU A 13 -62.12 -43.94 1.84
N LEU A 14 -63.19 -44.54 2.38
CA LEU A 14 -63.09 -45.61 3.39
C LEU A 14 -62.29 -46.81 2.86
N SER A 15 -62.57 -47.23 1.62
CA SER A 15 -61.83 -48.33 0.98
C SER A 15 -60.35 -47.99 0.77
N SER A 16 -60.02 -46.74 0.46
CA SER A 16 -58.62 -46.30 0.29
C SER A 16 -57.82 -46.33 1.60
N LEU A 17 -58.51 -46.20 2.74
CA LEU A 17 -57.96 -46.34 4.08
C LEU A 17 -57.99 -47.79 4.59
N GLY A 18 -58.47 -48.74 3.78
CA GLY A 18 -58.59 -50.16 4.15
C GLY A 18 -59.80 -50.49 5.03
N LEU A 19 -60.76 -49.56 5.19
CA LEU A 19 -61.97 -49.75 5.97
C LEU A 19 -63.09 -50.38 5.10
N PRO A 20 -63.95 -51.24 5.68
CA PRO A 20 -65.04 -51.89 4.96
C PRO A 20 -66.11 -50.90 4.48
N ALA A 21 -66.74 -51.19 3.34
CA ALA A 21 -67.82 -50.36 2.80
C ALA A 21 -69.04 -50.30 3.76
N ILE A 22 -69.65 -49.13 3.90
CA ILE A 22 -70.76 -48.88 4.83
C ILE A 22 -72.15 -49.11 4.20
N PHE A 23 -72.18 -49.36 2.89
CA PHE A 23 -73.38 -49.65 2.12
C PHE A 23 -73.34 -51.08 1.58
N TYR A 24 -74.42 -51.83 1.77
CA TYR A 24 -74.60 -53.13 1.13
C TYR A 24 -75.84 -53.14 0.24
N ASP A 25 -75.77 -53.88 -0.87
CA ASP A 25 -76.81 -53.88 -1.90
C ASP A 25 -77.86 -54.96 -1.57
N SER A 26 -78.90 -54.58 -0.83
CA SER A 26 -80.03 -55.45 -0.53
C SER A 26 -81.25 -54.98 -1.32
N ASN A 27 -81.63 -55.74 -2.37
CA ASN A 27 -82.83 -55.52 -3.17
C ASN A 27 -83.08 -54.08 -3.66
N ARG A 28 -82.14 -53.52 -4.43
CA ARG A 28 -82.23 -52.24 -5.17
C ARG A 28 -82.33 -50.97 -4.30
N ASN A 29 -82.17 -51.07 -2.98
CA ASN A 29 -82.01 -49.94 -2.08
C ASN A 29 -80.66 -50.06 -1.36
N GLN A 30 -79.76 -49.09 -1.57
CA GLN A 30 -78.53 -48.97 -0.77
C GLN A 30 -78.92 -48.53 0.65
N GLU A 31 -78.99 -49.48 1.57
CA GLU A 31 -79.21 -49.19 2.99
C GLU A 31 -77.87 -49.03 3.70
N LEU A 32 -77.80 -48.01 4.58
CA LEU A 32 -76.63 -47.73 5.41
C LEU A 32 -76.60 -48.72 6.57
N ASP A 33 -75.50 -49.45 6.73
CA ASP A 33 -75.28 -50.21 7.94
C ASP A 33 -74.79 -49.28 9.06
N ILE A 34 -75.69 -48.94 9.97
CA ILE A 34 -75.41 -48.04 11.10
C ILE A 34 -74.27 -48.58 11.97
N ILE A 35 -74.14 -49.91 12.12
CA ILE A 35 -73.12 -50.54 12.96
C ILE A 35 -71.76 -50.48 12.27
N LEU A 36 -71.66 -50.85 10.99
CA LEU A 36 -70.41 -50.69 10.21
C LEU A 36 -70.01 -49.22 10.13
N THR A 37 -70.97 -48.31 9.98
CA THR A 37 -70.70 -46.88 9.93
C THR A 37 -70.10 -46.39 11.26
N LEU A 38 -70.67 -46.78 12.40
CA LEU A 38 -70.15 -46.44 13.72
C LEU A 38 -68.75 -47.03 13.97
N ASN A 39 -68.54 -48.29 13.60
CA ASN A 39 -67.24 -48.95 13.74
C ASN A 39 -66.18 -48.28 12.86
N ASN A 40 -66.50 -47.98 11.61
CA ASN A 40 -65.58 -47.26 10.71
C ASN A 40 -65.26 -45.85 11.21
N MET A 41 -66.24 -45.13 11.79
CA MET A 41 -65.98 -43.83 12.40
C MET A 41 -65.07 -43.96 13.62
N TYR A 42 -65.24 -45.00 14.43
CA TYR A 42 -64.37 -45.29 15.56
C TYR A 42 -62.94 -45.63 15.11
N ASP A 43 -62.79 -46.51 14.12
CA ASP A 43 -61.50 -46.90 13.57
C ASP A 43 -60.79 -45.71 12.89
N LEU A 44 -61.54 -44.85 12.19
CA LEU A 44 -61.03 -43.62 11.59
C LEU A 44 -60.53 -42.62 12.64
N LEU A 45 -61.27 -42.46 13.74
CA LEU A 45 -60.86 -41.61 14.87
C LEU A 45 -59.61 -42.18 15.55
N GLN A 46 -59.51 -43.50 15.68
CA GLN A 46 -58.35 -44.16 16.27
C GLN A 46 -57.12 -44.07 15.35
N LEU A 47 -57.29 -44.24 14.04
CA LEU A 47 -56.26 -44.00 13.03
C LEU A 47 -55.78 -42.56 13.02
N HIS A 48 -56.69 -41.60 13.12
CA HIS A 48 -56.34 -40.18 13.20
C HIS A 48 -55.58 -39.87 14.51
N HIS A 49 -56.05 -40.39 15.64
CA HIS A 49 -55.38 -40.22 16.93
C HIS A 49 -53.98 -40.84 16.90
N PHE A 50 -53.84 -42.04 16.35
CA PHE A 50 -52.55 -42.70 16.12
C PHE A 50 -51.65 -41.91 15.15
N ALA A 51 -52.19 -41.38 14.05
CA ALA A 51 -51.43 -40.59 13.09
C ALA A 51 -50.93 -39.27 13.68
N VAL A 52 -51.73 -38.63 14.54
CA VAL A 52 -51.38 -37.37 15.23
C VAL A 52 -50.42 -37.62 16.40
N GLU A 53 -50.63 -38.68 17.20
CA GLU A 53 -49.70 -39.05 18.29
C GLU A 53 -48.36 -39.58 17.79
N ASN A 54 -48.32 -40.27 16.64
CA ASN A 54 -47.08 -40.74 16.03
C ASN A 54 -46.45 -39.75 15.04
N VAL A 55 -46.98 -38.52 14.93
CA VAL A 55 -46.10 -37.43 14.52
C VAL A 55 -45.10 -37.31 15.66
N ASP A 56 -43.93 -37.93 15.49
CA ASP A 56 -42.86 -37.91 16.48
C ASP A 56 -42.56 -36.42 16.76
N GLU A 57 -43.13 -35.89 17.84
CA GLU A 57 -42.91 -34.51 18.26
C GLU A 57 -41.41 -34.24 18.43
N HIS A 58 -40.67 -35.30 18.76
CA HIS A 58 -39.23 -35.31 18.83
C HIS A 58 -38.55 -35.14 17.45
N GLU A 59 -39.02 -35.82 16.41
CA GLU A 59 -38.51 -35.62 15.04
C GLU A 59 -38.89 -34.24 14.49
N MET A 60 -40.11 -33.78 14.75
CA MET A 60 -40.56 -32.44 14.38
C MET A 60 -39.72 -31.35 15.07
N ALA A 61 -39.44 -31.49 16.37
CA ALA A 61 -38.59 -30.59 17.13
C ALA A 61 -37.14 -30.60 16.58
N ARG A 62 -36.58 -31.78 16.31
CA ARG A 62 -35.22 -31.92 15.75
C ARG A 62 -35.10 -31.22 14.38
N LEU A 63 -36.09 -31.39 13.50
CA LEU A 63 -36.13 -30.72 12.20
C LEU A 63 -36.26 -29.20 12.33
N LYS A 64 -37.05 -28.73 13.30
CA LYS A 64 -37.20 -27.30 13.59
C LYS A 64 -35.90 -26.67 14.08
N ASP A 65 -35.18 -27.36 14.98
CA ASP A 65 -33.87 -26.90 15.48
C ASP A 65 -32.82 -26.87 14.36
N GLN A 66 -32.79 -27.89 13.50
CA GLN A 66 -31.91 -27.90 12.33
C GLN A 66 -32.23 -26.75 11.35
N LEU A 67 -33.51 -26.47 11.13
CA LEU A 67 -33.93 -25.34 10.30
C LEU A 67 -33.50 -24.00 10.92
N GLU A 68 -33.61 -23.85 12.24
CA GLU A 68 -33.19 -22.64 12.95
C GLU A 68 -31.66 -22.43 12.91
N LEU A 69 -30.90 -23.52 13.11
CA LEU A 69 -29.45 -23.51 12.96
C LEU A 69 -29.03 -23.13 11.53
N SER A 70 -29.65 -23.75 10.52
CA SER A 70 -29.40 -23.44 9.12
C SER A 70 -29.73 -22.00 8.77
N LYS A 71 -30.86 -21.46 9.25
CA LYS A 71 -31.22 -20.04 9.07
C LYS A 71 -30.18 -19.11 9.71
N LYS A 72 -29.70 -19.45 10.91
CA LYS A 72 -28.68 -18.66 11.62
C LYS A 72 -27.34 -18.69 10.89
N GLU A 73 -26.94 -19.83 10.37
CA GLU A 73 -25.73 -19.98 9.55
C GLU A 73 -25.83 -19.18 8.24
N ASN A 74 -26.98 -19.29 7.55
CA ASN A 74 -27.22 -18.53 6.33
C ASN A 74 -27.18 -17.01 6.57
N GLY A 75 -27.68 -16.55 7.71
CA GLY A 75 -27.54 -15.15 8.13
C GLY A 75 -26.09 -14.70 8.29
N LYS A 76 -25.22 -15.54 8.88
CA LYS A 76 -23.78 -15.25 8.99
C LYS A 76 -23.10 -15.21 7.63
N LEU A 77 -23.45 -16.13 6.73
CA LEU A 77 -22.92 -16.18 5.37
C LEU A 77 -23.33 -14.92 4.59
N CYS A 78 -24.59 -14.52 4.66
CA CYS A 78 -25.07 -13.29 4.02
C CYS A 78 -24.35 -12.02 4.52
N GLN A 79 -24.11 -11.91 5.83
CA GLN A 79 -23.32 -10.80 6.39
C GLN A 79 -21.88 -10.80 5.88
N ARG A 80 -21.24 -11.99 5.80
CA ARG A 80 -19.88 -12.13 5.27
C ARG A 80 -19.82 -11.78 3.79
N GLU A 81 -20.81 -12.19 3.00
CA GLU A 81 -20.94 -11.86 1.59
C GLU A 81 -21.06 -10.34 1.39
N GLN A 82 -21.92 -9.67 2.16
CA GLN A 82 -22.07 -8.22 2.12
C GLN A 82 -20.76 -7.49 2.50
N GLN A 83 -20.01 -8.01 3.48
CA GLN A 83 -18.71 -7.46 3.85
C GLN A 83 -17.68 -7.62 2.72
N LEU A 84 -17.65 -8.77 2.07
CA LEU A 84 -16.77 -9.02 0.92
C LEU A 84 -17.12 -8.13 -0.27
N GLU A 85 -18.40 -7.93 -0.57
CA GLU A 85 -18.83 -6.99 -1.62
C GLU A 85 -18.36 -5.55 -1.34
N ASN A 86 -18.48 -5.10 -0.10
CA ASN A 86 -18.03 -3.77 0.30
C ASN A 86 -16.51 -3.62 0.16
N ASN A 87 -15.75 -4.67 0.52
CA ASN A 87 -14.31 -4.71 0.34
C ASN A 87 -13.93 -4.68 -1.15
N ILE A 88 -14.62 -5.43 -1.99
CA ILE A 88 -14.41 -5.41 -3.46
C ILE A 88 -14.65 -4.01 -4.01
N LYS A 89 -15.76 -3.35 -3.64
CA LYS A 89 -16.06 -1.97 -4.05
C LYS A 89 -15.01 -0.96 -3.57
N ALA A 90 -14.47 -1.15 -2.37
CA ALA A 90 -13.37 -0.32 -1.86
C ALA A 90 -12.07 -0.53 -2.66
N LEU A 91 -11.67 -1.78 -2.90
CA LEU A 91 -10.49 -2.13 -3.69
C LEU A 91 -10.59 -1.64 -5.14
N GLN A 92 -11.77 -1.73 -5.76
CA GLN A 92 -12.01 -1.19 -7.09
C GLN A 92 -11.81 0.34 -7.15
N ARG A 93 -12.24 1.08 -6.10
CA ARG A 93 -11.99 2.52 -6.00
C ARG A 93 -10.50 2.83 -5.85
N CYS A 94 -9.79 2.09 -4.99
CA CYS A 94 -8.34 2.22 -4.84
C CYS A 94 -7.61 1.97 -6.17
N LEU A 95 -7.92 0.86 -6.85
CA LEU A 95 -7.34 0.52 -8.15
C LEU A 95 -7.58 1.63 -9.19
N LYS A 96 -8.79 2.21 -9.23
CA LYS A 96 -9.11 3.32 -10.14
C LYS A 96 -8.29 4.57 -9.83
N ASN A 97 -8.04 4.86 -8.55
CA ASN A 97 -7.22 6.00 -8.14
C ASN A 97 -5.74 5.76 -8.50
N GLU A 98 -5.20 4.59 -8.19
CA GLU A 98 -3.81 4.22 -8.56
C GLU A 98 -3.59 4.31 -10.07
N LYS A 99 -4.54 3.84 -10.90
CA LYS A 99 -4.46 4.00 -12.36
C LYS A 99 -4.37 5.47 -12.79
N LYS A 100 -5.09 6.37 -12.13
CA LYS A 100 -5.02 7.81 -12.43
C LYS A 100 -3.69 8.41 -11.99
N GLU A 101 -3.16 8.02 -10.84
CA GLU A 101 -1.86 8.52 -10.37
C GLU A 101 -0.72 8.01 -11.25
N VAL A 102 -0.74 6.75 -11.67
CA VAL A 102 0.21 6.21 -12.66
C VAL A 102 0.15 7.03 -13.95
N GLN A 103 -1.06 7.32 -14.48
CA GLN A 103 -1.18 8.13 -15.69
C GLN A 103 -0.63 9.57 -15.50
N LYS A 104 -0.87 10.19 -14.35
CA LYS A 104 -0.31 11.51 -14.03
C LYS A 104 1.22 11.47 -13.98
N LEU A 105 1.80 10.48 -13.30
CA LEU A 105 3.24 10.31 -13.22
C LEU A 105 3.86 10.04 -14.59
N GLN A 106 3.22 9.23 -15.43
CA GLN A 106 3.62 9.00 -16.82
C GLN A 106 3.69 10.32 -17.60
N ASN A 107 2.65 11.17 -17.47
CA ASN A 107 2.61 12.47 -18.12
C ASN A 107 3.71 13.41 -17.62
N ILE A 108 4.01 13.40 -16.32
CA ILE A 108 5.11 14.18 -15.73
C ILE A 108 6.46 13.70 -16.29
N ILE A 109 6.69 12.40 -16.39
CA ILE A 109 7.93 11.83 -16.94
C ILE A 109 8.12 12.26 -18.40
N VAL A 110 7.08 12.15 -19.23
CA VAL A 110 7.12 12.57 -20.65
C VAL A 110 7.38 14.08 -20.76
N SER A 111 6.69 14.89 -19.95
CA SER A 111 6.90 16.34 -19.89
C SER A 111 8.33 16.69 -19.51
N ARG A 112 8.87 16.03 -18.47
CA ARG A 112 10.23 16.24 -17.97
C ARG A 112 11.29 15.81 -18.98
N ALA A 113 11.11 14.69 -19.66
CA ALA A 113 11.98 14.26 -20.75
C ALA A 113 12.02 15.29 -21.89
N THR A 114 10.86 15.86 -22.24
CA THR A 114 10.76 16.93 -23.25
C THR A 114 11.48 18.20 -22.80
N GLN A 115 11.33 18.58 -21.53
CA GLN A 115 12.02 19.73 -20.94
C GLN A 115 13.55 19.55 -20.95
N TYR A 116 14.05 18.38 -20.54
CA TYR A 116 15.48 18.07 -20.59
C TYR A 116 16.03 18.12 -22.02
N ASN A 117 15.32 17.52 -22.98
CA ASN A 117 15.72 17.56 -24.39
C ASN A 117 15.81 19.01 -24.91
N ASN A 118 14.84 19.86 -24.57
CA ASN A 118 14.84 21.27 -24.94
C ASN A 118 16.01 22.04 -24.30
N SER A 119 16.34 21.77 -23.04
CA SER A 119 17.49 22.35 -22.35
C SER A 119 18.81 21.89 -22.99
N MET A 120 18.93 20.59 -23.31
CA MET A 120 20.10 20.03 -23.95
C MET A 120 20.33 20.66 -25.33
N LYS A 121 19.29 20.78 -26.16
CA LYS A 121 19.36 21.47 -27.46
C LYS A 121 19.77 22.94 -27.35
N ARG A 122 19.38 23.64 -26.28
CA ARG A 122 19.85 25.02 -26.04
C ARG A 122 21.35 25.04 -25.74
N LYS A 123 21.82 24.13 -24.88
CA LYS A 123 23.24 24.00 -24.53
C LYS A 123 24.10 23.60 -25.73
N GLU A 124 23.61 22.70 -26.57
CA GLU A 124 24.26 22.34 -27.84
C GLU A 124 24.43 23.56 -28.75
N ARG A 125 23.39 24.40 -28.90
CA ARG A 125 23.49 25.63 -29.70
C ARG A 125 24.48 26.64 -29.10
N GLU A 126 24.50 26.80 -27.78
CA GLU A 126 25.50 27.65 -27.10
C GLU A 126 26.92 27.14 -27.33
N PHE A 127 27.12 25.83 -27.23
CA PHE A 127 28.41 25.20 -27.50
C PHE A 127 28.84 25.38 -28.96
N SER A 128 27.93 25.21 -29.92
CA SER A 128 28.20 25.47 -31.34
C SER A 128 28.62 26.92 -31.58
N ARG A 129 27.93 27.90 -30.99
CA ARG A 129 28.32 29.32 -31.09
C ARG A 129 29.69 29.60 -30.49
N LEU A 130 29.99 29.01 -29.33
CA LEU A 130 31.29 29.20 -28.68
C LEU A 130 32.42 28.57 -29.51
N LYS A 131 32.16 27.40 -30.10
CA LYS A 131 33.07 26.73 -31.03
C LYS A 131 33.32 27.56 -32.28
N GLU A 132 32.28 28.16 -32.87
CA GLU A 132 32.41 29.11 -33.99
C GLU A 132 33.24 30.34 -33.60
N HIS A 133 32.97 30.93 -32.44
CA HIS A 133 33.73 32.08 -31.95
C HIS A 133 35.21 31.74 -31.73
N LEU A 134 35.51 30.57 -31.15
CA LEU A 134 36.89 30.10 -30.99
C LEU A 134 37.58 29.89 -32.34
N ASN A 135 36.88 29.27 -33.30
CA ASN A 135 37.40 29.09 -34.65
C ASN A 135 37.70 30.43 -35.33
N GLN A 136 36.80 31.41 -35.19
CA GLN A 136 37.01 32.77 -35.70
C GLN A 136 38.24 33.43 -35.08
N LEU A 137 38.42 33.32 -33.76
CA LEU A 137 39.62 33.85 -33.09
C LEU A 137 40.90 33.16 -33.56
N LEU A 138 40.85 31.86 -33.85
CA LEU A 138 41.99 31.11 -34.38
C LEU A 138 42.33 31.54 -35.82
N THR A 139 41.33 31.77 -36.67
CA THR A 139 41.54 32.31 -38.03
C THR A 139 42.04 33.74 -37.98
N ASP A 140 41.44 34.61 -37.17
CA ASP A 140 41.87 36.00 -37.01
C ASP A 140 43.30 36.08 -36.49
N LYS A 141 43.71 35.20 -35.56
CA LYS A 141 45.09 35.11 -35.10
C LYS A 141 46.05 34.67 -36.21
N LYS A 142 45.64 33.74 -37.07
CA LYS A 142 46.43 33.32 -38.23
C LYS A 142 46.58 34.47 -39.23
N ASP A 143 45.50 35.18 -39.52
CA ASP A 143 45.50 36.33 -40.43
C ASP A 143 46.23 37.54 -39.84
N MET A 144 46.18 37.75 -38.52
CA MET A 144 46.96 38.77 -37.83
C MET A 144 48.44 38.43 -37.81
N LYS A 145 48.80 37.14 -37.65
CA LYS A 145 50.19 36.69 -37.81
C LYS A 145 50.67 36.93 -39.25
N GLN A 146 49.87 36.58 -40.25
CA GLN A 146 50.18 36.86 -41.66
C GLN A 146 50.26 38.37 -41.95
N ARG A 147 49.35 39.18 -41.40
CA ARG A 147 49.38 40.64 -41.51
C ARG A 147 50.61 41.23 -40.82
N MET A 148 50.97 40.77 -39.64
CA MET A 148 52.17 41.22 -38.90
C MET A 148 53.45 40.80 -39.62
N GLU A 149 53.47 39.63 -40.26
CA GLU A 149 54.55 39.21 -41.17
C GLU A 149 54.65 40.14 -42.40
N THR A 150 53.53 40.68 -42.90
CA THR A 150 53.53 41.71 -43.98
C THR A 150 53.81 43.14 -43.50
N LEU A 151 53.51 43.46 -42.22
CA LEU A 151 53.63 44.79 -41.60
C LEU A 151 54.95 44.98 -40.81
N ASN A 152 55.85 44.00 -40.82
CA ASN A 152 57.23 44.16 -40.32
C ASN A 152 58.11 45.05 -41.22
N TYR A 153 57.49 45.98 -41.95
CA TYR A 153 58.02 47.29 -42.28
C TYR A 153 56.96 48.31 -41.87
N VAL A 154 57.11 48.90 -40.68
CA VAL A 154 56.80 50.30 -40.32
C VAL A 154 56.62 50.42 -38.81
N GLU A 155 57.25 51.48 -38.30
CA GLU A 155 57.63 51.83 -36.95
C GLU A 155 56.51 52.58 -36.19
N ARG A 156 56.22 52.14 -34.95
CA ARG A 156 55.60 52.85 -33.79
C ARG A 156 54.21 53.52 -34.07
N SER A 157 53.32 53.84 -33.12
CA SER A 157 53.45 54.27 -31.73
C SER A 157 52.12 54.11 -30.98
N ASP A 158 52.25 54.10 -29.66
CA ASP A 158 51.38 54.71 -28.65
C ASP A 158 50.16 54.00 -28.03
N ASP A 159 50.23 54.17 -26.71
CA ASP A 159 49.46 53.72 -25.57
C ASP A 159 48.13 54.47 -25.46
N SER A 160 47.03 53.75 -25.20
CA SER A 160 45.89 54.35 -24.50
C SER A 160 44.88 53.29 -24.05
N GLN A 161 44.54 53.37 -22.76
CA GLN A 161 43.23 53.06 -22.18
C GLN A 161 43.01 51.66 -21.56
N ARG A 162 43.51 51.51 -20.32
CA ARG A 162 42.92 50.60 -19.33
C ARG A 162 42.68 51.30 -17.99
N ARG A 163 41.49 51.89 -17.84
CA ARG A 163 40.91 52.24 -16.53
C ARG A 163 39.39 52.06 -16.55
N SER A 164 38.94 50.84 -16.29
CA SER A 164 37.63 50.54 -15.69
C SER A 164 37.74 49.17 -15.01
N GLY A 165 37.44 49.08 -13.72
CA GLY A 165 37.64 47.84 -12.95
C GLY A 165 37.59 47.97 -11.43
N ARG A 166 37.50 49.20 -10.89
CA ARG A 166 37.37 49.42 -9.43
C ARG A 166 35.93 49.47 -8.93
N ALA A 167 34.94 49.64 -9.81
CA ALA A 167 33.52 49.67 -9.44
C ALA A 167 32.91 48.27 -9.35
N ASP A 168 33.25 47.37 -10.29
CA ASP A 168 32.74 46.00 -10.32
C ASP A 168 33.18 45.17 -9.11
N ALA A 169 34.47 45.24 -8.74
CA ALA A 169 35.01 44.52 -7.59
C ALA A 169 34.36 44.93 -6.25
N ARG A 170 33.85 46.17 -6.13
CA ARG A 170 33.12 46.62 -4.94
C ARG A 170 31.69 46.08 -4.90
N HIS A 171 31.02 46.03 -6.05
CA HIS A 171 29.68 45.46 -6.17
C HIS A 171 29.69 43.95 -5.94
N GLU A 172 30.66 43.22 -6.52
CA GLU A 172 30.85 41.79 -6.28
C GLU A 172 31.11 41.50 -4.80
N SER A 173 31.98 42.28 -4.14
CA SER A 173 32.24 42.15 -2.70
C SER A 173 30.98 42.38 -1.85
N GLU A 174 30.12 43.31 -2.25
CA GLU A 174 28.85 43.58 -1.57
C GLU A 174 27.81 42.47 -1.78
N VAL A 175 27.75 41.88 -2.98
CA VAL A 175 26.90 40.72 -3.29
C VAL A 175 27.35 39.49 -2.50
N PHE A 176 28.65 39.18 -2.46
CA PHE A 176 29.17 38.06 -1.65
C PHE A 176 28.90 38.27 -0.15
N ARG A 177 29.06 39.48 0.35
CA ARG A 177 28.74 39.82 1.75
C ARG A 177 27.25 39.63 2.05
N THR A 178 26.37 40.03 1.13
CA THR A 178 24.91 39.88 1.29
C THR A 178 24.52 38.41 1.29
N LEU A 179 25.06 37.63 0.35
CA LEU A 179 24.84 36.19 0.27
C LEU A 179 25.32 35.45 1.53
N LEU A 180 26.50 35.79 2.04
CA LEU A 180 27.02 35.24 3.30
C LEU A 180 26.12 35.58 4.49
N ASN A 181 25.65 36.83 4.58
CA ASN A 181 24.72 37.25 5.63
C ASN A 181 23.38 36.49 5.57
N GLU A 182 22.86 36.23 4.36
CA GLU A 182 21.66 35.41 4.15
C GLU A 182 21.87 33.95 4.56
N PHE A 183 23.02 33.36 4.22
CA PHE A 183 23.39 32.02 4.67
C PHE A 183 23.50 31.95 6.19
N ASP A 184 24.17 32.91 6.83
CA ASP A 184 24.31 32.98 8.30
C ASP A 184 22.95 33.16 9.00
N LYS A 185 22.05 33.94 8.41
CA LYS A 185 20.67 34.09 8.90
C LYS A 185 19.93 32.77 8.78
N ARG A 186 20.00 32.11 7.62
CA ARG A 186 19.32 30.83 7.37
C ARG A 186 19.85 29.73 8.28
N GLN A 187 21.16 29.70 8.52
CA GLN A 187 21.79 28.75 9.43
C GLN A 187 21.31 28.96 10.87
N ARG A 188 21.19 30.21 11.33
CA ARG A 188 20.63 30.52 12.67
C ARG A 188 19.16 30.11 12.80
N GLU A 189 18.33 30.37 11.80
CA GLU A 189 16.92 29.92 11.78
C GLU A 189 16.83 28.38 11.87
N LEU A 190 17.64 27.66 11.09
CA LEU A 190 17.69 26.20 11.15
C LEU A 190 18.14 25.68 12.52
N MET A 191 19.08 26.36 13.19
CA MET A 191 19.50 25.97 14.54
C MET A 191 18.37 26.16 15.57
N LEU A 192 17.65 27.29 15.53
CA LEU A 192 16.51 27.55 16.41
C LEU A 192 15.39 26.53 16.18
N GLU A 193 15.08 26.23 14.93
CA GLU A 193 14.09 25.23 14.58
C GLU A 193 14.50 23.83 15.04
N ASN A 194 15.76 23.44 14.82
CA ASN A 194 16.26 22.14 15.29
C ASN A 194 16.15 22.02 16.81
N PHE A 195 16.37 23.12 17.53
CA PHE A 195 16.16 23.19 18.97
C PHE A 195 14.69 23.04 19.37
N GLU A 196 13.76 23.71 18.69
CA GLU A 196 12.31 23.56 18.93
C GLU A 196 11.80 22.16 18.63
N LEU A 197 12.22 21.55 17.51
CA LEU A 197 11.87 20.18 17.16
C LEU A 197 12.39 19.18 18.21
N LYS A 198 13.63 19.37 18.68
CA LYS A 198 14.18 18.56 19.78
C LYS A 198 13.37 18.73 21.07
N LYS A 199 12.90 19.94 21.37
CA LYS A 199 12.06 20.21 22.55
C LYS A 199 10.73 19.49 22.46
N VAL A 200 10.05 19.56 21.31
CA VAL A 200 8.78 18.86 21.08
C VAL A 200 8.99 17.34 21.15
N LEU A 201 10.05 16.83 20.51
CA LEU A 201 10.37 15.39 20.56
C LEU A 201 10.65 14.91 21.99
N GLN A 202 11.40 15.69 22.76
CA GLN A 202 11.70 15.36 24.16
C GLN A 202 10.44 15.42 25.04
N GLN A 203 9.55 16.39 24.79
CA GLN A 203 8.26 16.46 25.47
C GLN A 203 7.41 15.23 25.14
N MET A 204 7.28 14.88 23.86
CA MET A 204 6.52 13.69 23.44
C MET A 204 7.10 12.42 24.06
N LYS A 205 8.43 12.27 24.09
CA LYS A 205 9.11 11.16 24.76
C LYS A 205 8.76 11.10 26.24
N GLN A 206 8.82 12.22 26.96
CA GLN A 206 8.49 12.26 28.39
C GLN A 206 7.02 11.88 28.63
N GLU A 207 6.10 12.41 27.83
CA GLU A 207 4.68 12.06 27.88
C GLU A 207 4.46 10.57 27.59
N MET A 208 5.18 10.00 26.62
CA MET A 208 5.11 8.58 26.28
C MET A 208 5.58 7.70 27.45
N VAL A 209 6.66 8.07 28.12
CA VAL A 209 7.16 7.35 29.30
C VAL A 209 6.13 7.39 30.42
N VAL A 210 5.51 8.55 30.68
CA VAL A 210 4.45 8.68 31.70
C VAL A 210 3.21 7.86 31.34
N MET A 211 2.85 7.78 30.06
CA MET A 211 1.71 7.00 29.57
C MET A 211 1.95 5.49 29.59
N LEU A 212 3.19 5.05 29.34
CA LEU A 212 3.56 3.64 29.26
C LEU A 212 4.10 3.06 30.57
N SER A 213 4.44 3.92 31.54
CA SER A 213 4.88 3.47 32.86
C SER A 213 3.72 2.79 33.59
N PRO A 214 3.94 1.61 34.21
CA PRO A 214 2.95 0.98 35.06
C PRO A 214 2.52 1.96 36.15
N LYS A 215 1.28 2.43 36.12
CA LYS A 215 0.75 3.30 37.17
C LYS A 215 0.48 2.43 38.39
N ASP A 216 1.21 2.66 39.47
CA ASP A 216 0.86 2.10 40.77
C ASP A 216 -0.55 2.61 41.15
N TYR A 217 -1.44 1.65 41.40
CA TYR A 217 -2.90 1.80 41.39
C TYR A 217 -3.51 2.66 42.51
N ILE A 218 -2.70 3.39 43.30
CA ILE A 218 -3.15 3.95 44.58
C ILE A 218 -3.47 5.46 44.53
N GLN A 219 -3.07 6.22 43.49
CA GLN A 219 -3.11 7.69 43.55
C GLN A 219 -4.08 8.38 42.57
N ARG A 220 -5.24 7.77 42.25
CA ARG A 220 -6.25 8.40 41.37
C ARG A 220 -7.59 8.74 42.04
N GLN A 221 -7.74 8.54 43.35
CA GLN A 221 -9.00 8.80 44.05
C GLN A 221 -9.26 10.29 44.40
N GLU A 222 -8.30 11.20 44.19
CA GLU A 222 -8.43 12.61 44.65
C GLU A 222 -8.59 13.69 43.56
N LYS A 223 -8.75 13.35 42.27
CA LYS A 223 -8.90 14.37 41.20
C LYS A 223 -10.09 14.15 40.25
N TYR A 224 -11.22 13.71 40.80
CA TYR A 224 -12.51 13.77 40.11
C TYR A 224 -13.44 14.76 40.80
N SER A 225 -13.13 16.06 40.67
CA SER A 225 -14.08 17.15 40.91
C SER A 225 -13.52 18.43 40.29
N GLU A 226 -13.68 18.58 38.98
CA GLU A 226 -13.67 19.83 38.18
C GLU A 226 -13.20 19.49 36.76
N PHE A 227 -14.16 19.30 35.86
CA PHE A 227 -14.20 19.77 34.47
C PHE A 227 -15.28 18.98 33.73
N THR A 228 -16.52 19.25 34.12
CA THR A 228 -17.66 19.18 33.20
C THR A 228 -17.77 20.57 32.55
N ASP A 229 -18.22 20.60 31.29
CA ASP A 229 -18.41 21.74 30.39
C ASP A 229 -17.15 22.34 29.72
N GLN A 230 -17.02 22.09 28.41
CA GLN A 230 -17.41 23.07 27.37
C GLN A 230 -17.15 22.49 25.95
N GLN A 231 -18.25 22.28 25.18
CA GLN A 231 -18.44 22.49 23.73
C GLN A 231 -17.42 21.87 22.73
N LEU A 232 -17.77 20.91 21.87
CA LEU A 232 -18.60 20.97 20.65
C LEU A 232 -18.23 22.06 19.62
N ALA A 233 -18.06 21.59 18.37
CA ALA A 233 -17.99 22.29 17.08
C ALA A 233 -16.63 22.87 16.65
N ASP A 234 -16.02 22.21 15.65
CA ASP A 234 -15.73 22.84 14.35
C ASP A 234 -15.34 21.76 13.33
N GLU A 235 -16.35 21.33 12.58
CA GLU A 235 -16.18 20.83 11.22
C GLU A 235 -16.25 22.06 10.29
N GLU A 236 -15.14 22.44 9.66
CA GLU A 236 -15.21 23.27 8.46
C GLU A 236 -14.44 22.59 7.33
N GLU A 237 -15.23 22.15 6.34
CA GLU A 237 -14.79 22.09 4.96
C GLU A 237 -14.40 23.49 4.49
N THR A 238 -13.16 23.67 4.02
CA THR A 238 -12.82 24.81 3.17
C THR A 238 -12.25 24.31 1.86
N SER A 239 -13.14 24.24 0.87
CA SER A 239 -12.79 24.34 -0.55
C SER A 239 -12.23 25.74 -0.82
N PHE A 240 -10.97 25.85 -1.24
CA PHE A 240 -10.47 27.07 -1.86
C PHE A 240 -9.52 26.75 -3.02
N ASN A 241 -10.02 27.05 -4.21
CA ASN A 241 -9.28 27.19 -5.46
C ASN A 241 -8.36 28.42 -5.38
N GLY A 242 -7.13 28.32 -5.89
CA GLY A 242 -6.36 29.52 -6.24
C GLY A 242 -4.86 29.36 -6.06
N THR A 243 -4.18 29.24 -7.19
CA THR A 243 -2.74 29.30 -7.37
C THR A 243 -2.11 30.51 -6.66
N LEU A 244 -1.40 30.29 -5.57
CA LEU A 244 -0.20 31.06 -5.22
C LEU A 244 0.67 30.19 -4.31
N GLU A 245 1.90 29.96 -4.75
CA GLU A 245 3.02 29.30 -4.08
C GLU A 245 2.90 29.30 -2.55
N MET A 246 2.47 28.17 -1.97
CA MET A 246 2.49 27.96 -0.54
C MET A 246 3.94 28.08 -0.07
N SER A 247 4.28 29.13 0.70
CA SER A 247 5.63 29.28 1.23
C SER A 247 6.02 28.02 2.01
N CYS A 248 7.29 27.61 1.93
CA CYS A 248 7.77 26.42 2.66
C CYS A 248 7.42 26.49 4.15
N GLU A 249 7.35 27.68 4.73
CA GLU A 249 6.93 27.89 6.13
C GLU A 249 5.51 27.41 6.41
N HIS A 250 4.54 27.74 5.55
CA HIS A 250 3.15 27.28 5.73
C HIS A 250 3.00 25.77 5.57
N ALA A 251 3.71 25.16 4.62
CA ALA A 251 3.68 23.71 4.46
C ALA A 251 4.24 22.98 5.69
N ARG A 252 5.27 23.56 6.32
CA ARG A 252 5.93 23.03 7.52
C ARG A 252 5.08 23.20 8.78
N GLU A 253 4.42 24.33 8.92
CA GLU A 253 3.50 24.57 10.03
C GLU A 253 2.31 23.60 9.97
N LYS A 254 1.75 23.39 8.77
CA LYS A 254 0.70 22.37 8.54
C LYS A 254 1.16 20.96 8.95
N LEU A 255 2.39 20.56 8.59
CA LEU A 255 2.94 19.26 8.99
C LEU A 255 3.09 19.15 10.51
N THR A 256 3.63 20.18 11.16
CA THR A 256 3.82 20.22 12.62
C THR A 256 2.48 20.13 13.35
N ASN A 257 1.48 20.88 12.88
CA ASN A 257 0.14 20.84 13.46
C ASN A 257 -0.56 19.49 13.24
N SER A 258 -0.36 18.86 12.08
CA SER A 258 -0.84 17.50 11.81
C SER A 258 -0.25 16.47 12.79
N ILE A 259 1.07 16.49 13.01
CA ILE A 259 1.74 15.60 13.97
C ILE A 259 1.19 15.81 15.39
N ARG A 260 1.03 17.07 15.82
CA ARG A 260 0.43 17.39 17.13
C ARG A 260 -1.02 16.90 17.26
N GLN A 261 -1.82 16.97 16.19
CA GLN A 261 -3.19 16.46 16.19
C GLN A 261 -3.22 14.93 16.30
N GLN A 262 -2.39 14.22 15.52
CA GLN A 262 -2.31 12.76 15.59
C GLN A 262 -1.85 12.29 16.97
N TRP A 263 -0.90 12.99 17.60
CA TRP A 263 -0.47 12.71 18.96
C TRP A 263 -1.60 12.84 19.98
N ARG A 264 -2.41 13.91 19.90
CA ARG A 264 -3.57 14.11 20.77
C ARG A 264 -4.59 12.97 20.64
N LYS A 265 -4.87 12.53 19.41
CA LYS A 265 -5.77 11.40 19.15
C LYS A 265 -5.25 10.10 19.77
N LEU A 266 -3.96 9.82 19.59
CA LEU A 266 -3.32 8.63 20.17
C LEU A 266 -3.37 8.67 21.70
N LYS A 267 -3.08 9.83 22.30
CA LYS A 267 -3.14 10.04 23.75
C LYS A 267 -4.54 9.75 24.31
N GLN A 268 -5.57 10.32 23.69
CA GLN A 268 -6.97 10.08 24.08
C GLN A 268 -7.36 8.60 23.95
N HIS A 269 -6.93 7.94 22.88
CA HIS A 269 -7.23 6.52 22.69
C HIS A 269 -6.55 5.64 23.75
N MET A 270 -5.30 5.94 24.10
CA MET A 270 -4.58 5.23 25.16
C MET A 270 -5.22 5.45 26.54
N GLU A 271 -5.60 6.69 26.86
CA GLU A 271 -6.34 7.00 28.10
C GLU A 271 -7.69 6.25 28.16
N SER A 272 -8.40 6.12 27.04
CA SER A 272 -9.64 5.34 26.93
C SER A 272 -9.41 3.85 27.20
N LEU A 273 -8.33 3.28 26.66
CA LEU A 273 -7.96 1.88 26.91
C LEU A 273 -7.56 1.64 28.38
N ASP A 274 -6.79 2.55 28.98
CA ASP A 274 -6.40 2.53 30.40
C ASP A 274 -7.64 2.57 31.31
N ASN A 275 -8.61 3.44 31.00
CA ASN A 275 -9.87 3.53 31.75
C ASN A 275 -10.75 2.29 31.60
N LYS A 276 -10.78 1.65 30.41
CA LYS A 276 -11.50 0.37 30.21
C LYS A 276 -10.82 -0.78 30.95
N ALA A 277 -9.49 -0.82 30.98
CA ALA A 277 -8.74 -1.80 31.77
C ALA A 277 -8.99 -1.63 33.27
N PHE A 278 -9.09 -0.39 33.76
CA PHE A 278 -9.46 -0.06 35.14
C PHE A 278 -10.85 -0.61 35.52
N VAL A 279 -11.87 -0.44 34.66
CA VAL A 279 -13.23 -0.95 34.91
C VAL A 279 -13.26 -2.49 34.97
N LEU A 280 -12.47 -3.18 34.13
CA LEU A 280 -12.38 -4.64 34.14
C LEU A 280 -11.67 -5.19 35.39
N GLN A 281 -10.71 -4.46 35.96
CA GLN A 281 -10.06 -4.85 37.21
C GLN A 281 -10.92 -4.58 38.45
N LEU A 282 -11.66 -3.47 38.49
CA LEU A 282 -12.53 -3.14 39.62
C LEU A 282 -13.78 -4.06 39.69
N GLY A 283 -14.23 -4.59 38.54
CA GLY A 283 -15.32 -5.57 38.46
C GLY A 283 -14.97 -6.98 38.96
N LYS A 284 -13.71 -7.27 39.26
CA LYS A 284 -13.21 -8.59 39.67
C LYS A 284 -12.91 -8.73 41.17
N GLY A 285 -13.38 -7.77 41.98
CA GLY A 285 -12.95 -7.62 43.37
C GLY A 285 -13.84 -8.16 44.50
N VAL A 286 -15.03 -8.75 44.22
CA VAL A 286 -15.97 -9.12 45.32
C VAL A 286 -16.60 -10.52 45.21
N SER A 287 -16.13 -11.39 44.32
CA SER A 287 -16.59 -12.79 44.31
C SER A 287 -15.40 -13.71 44.53
N GLU A 288 -15.13 -14.02 45.79
CA GLU A 288 -14.38 -15.20 46.17
C GLU A 288 -15.17 -16.43 45.65
N GLU A 289 -14.79 -16.85 44.45
CA GLU A 289 -15.34 -17.93 43.66
C GLU A 289 -15.05 -19.26 44.37
N MET A 290 -15.91 -19.68 45.28
CA MET A 290 -16.10 -21.11 45.52
C MET A 290 -16.99 -21.63 44.38
N ILE A 291 -16.39 -21.78 43.20
CA ILE A 291 -17.00 -22.51 42.08
C ILE A 291 -17.34 -23.90 42.63
N SER A 292 -18.62 -24.28 42.57
CA SER A 292 -19.07 -25.60 43.00
C SER A 292 -18.19 -26.66 42.34
N LYS A 293 -17.70 -27.66 43.10
CA LYS A 293 -16.88 -28.78 42.57
C LYS A 293 -17.50 -29.41 41.32
N GLN A 294 -18.82 -29.37 41.22
CA GLN A 294 -19.58 -29.85 40.07
C GLN A 294 -19.33 -29.02 38.79
N VAL A 295 -19.30 -27.70 38.88
CA VAL A 295 -19.01 -26.81 37.75
C VAL A 295 -17.57 -27.02 37.28
N HIS A 296 -16.62 -27.15 38.20
CA HIS A 296 -15.24 -27.50 37.84
C HIS A 296 -15.14 -28.86 37.13
N GLN A 297 -15.91 -29.85 37.57
CA GLN A 297 -15.89 -31.17 36.94
C GLN A 297 -16.53 -31.14 35.54
N GLU A 298 -17.62 -30.41 35.37
CA GLU A 298 -18.26 -30.18 34.07
C GLU A 298 -17.34 -29.42 33.10
N GLU A 299 -16.64 -28.38 33.57
CA GLU A 299 -15.64 -27.65 32.78
C GLU A 299 -14.46 -28.54 32.39
N THR A 300 -14.01 -29.41 33.30
CA THR A 300 -12.90 -30.34 33.05
C THR A 300 -13.29 -31.39 32.00
N GLU A 301 -14.50 -31.94 32.05
CA GLU A 301 -14.99 -32.87 31.03
C GLU A 301 -15.22 -32.18 29.68
N LYS A 302 -15.70 -30.93 29.69
CA LYS A 302 -15.82 -30.13 28.48
C LYS A 302 -14.46 -29.87 27.82
N LEU A 303 -13.46 -29.46 28.61
CA LEU A 303 -12.09 -29.26 28.13
C LEU A 303 -11.48 -30.55 27.56
N LYS A 304 -11.73 -31.71 28.19
CA LYS A 304 -11.29 -33.00 27.65
C LYS A 304 -11.91 -33.30 26.28
N MET A 305 -13.21 -33.02 26.11
CA MET A 305 -13.87 -33.19 24.81
C MET A 305 -13.30 -32.23 23.76
N GLU A 306 -13.07 -30.96 24.12
CA GLU A 306 -12.47 -29.98 23.21
C GLU A 306 -11.04 -30.39 22.80
N ILE A 307 -10.23 -30.87 23.75
CA ILE A 307 -8.89 -31.41 23.46
C ILE A 307 -8.98 -32.62 22.52
N GLN A 308 -9.91 -33.54 22.76
CA GLN A 308 -10.09 -34.70 21.88
C GLN A 308 -10.49 -34.28 20.46
N GLN A 309 -11.42 -33.34 20.32
CA GLN A 309 -11.80 -32.78 19.02
C GLN A 309 -10.63 -32.09 18.31
N CYS A 310 -9.81 -31.33 19.05
CA CYS A 310 -8.60 -30.72 18.49
C CYS A 310 -7.61 -31.79 18.01
N MET A 311 -7.43 -32.87 18.77
CA MET A 311 -6.56 -33.98 18.40
C MET A 311 -7.04 -34.68 17.12
N ASP A 312 -8.34 -34.97 17.01
CA ASP A 312 -8.93 -35.59 15.83
C ASP A 312 -8.81 -34.67 14.60
N PHE A 313 -8.99 -33.36 14.79
CA PHE A 313 -8.79 -32.37 13.74
C PHE A 313 -7.33 -32.31 13.28
N ILE A 314 -6.37 -32.30 14.20
CA ILE A 314 -4.94 -32.33 13.88
C ILE A 314 -4.58 -33.61 13.10
N GLN A 315 -5.10 -34.77 13.52
CA GLN A 315 -4.88 -36.03 12.81
C GLN A 315 -5.45 -35.99 11.39
N THR A 316 -6.66 -35.44 11.22
CA THR A 316 -7.31 -35.29 9.91
C THR A 316 -6.51 -34.34 9.01
N GLN A 317 -6.05 -33.20 9.55
CA GLN A 317 -5.19 -32.26 8.83
C GLN A 317 -3.86 -32.90 8.43
N GLN A 318 -3.25 -33.69 9.30
CA GLN A 318 -2.01 -34.41 8.99
C GLN A 318 -2.21 -35.45 7.89
N GLN A 319 -3.33 -36.19 7.90
CA GLN A 319 -3.66 -37.13 6.84
C GLN A 319 -3.89 -36.43 5.49
N LEU A 320 -4.61 -35.29 5.47
CA LEU A 320 -4.82 -34.48 4.28
C LEU A 320 -3.51 -33.92 3.72
N LEU A 321 -2.64 -33.38 4.59
CA LEU A 321 -1.30 -32.90 4.20
C LEU A 321 -0.45 -34.03 3.61
N GLN A 322 -0.49 -35.22 4.22
CA GLN A 322 0.24 -36.37 3.72
C GLN A 322 -0.33 -36.90 2.41
N GLN A 323 -1.66 -36.81 2.21
CA GLN A 323 -2.30 -37.10 0.93
C GLN A 323 -1.91 -36.07 -0.14
N GLN A 324 -1.84 -34.77 0.19
CA GLN A 324 -1.40 -33.73 -0.76
C GLN A 324 0.09 -33.85 -1.14
N LEU A 325 0.93 -34.30 -0.22
CA LEU A 325 2.35 -34.57 -0.50
C LEU A 325 2.54 -35.85 -1.33
N ASN A 326 1.64 -36.82 -1.19
CA ASN A 326 1.68 -38.09 -1.94
C ASN A 326 0.92 -38.04 -3.26
N THR A 327 0.00 -37.08 -3.46
CA THR A 327 -0.52 -36.75 -4.79
C THR A 327 0.62 -36.11 -5.56
N GLN A 328 1.23 -36.87 -6.47
CA GLN A 328 2.15 -36.35 -7.48
C GLN A 328 1.45 -35.17 -8.18
N CYS A 329 1.80 -33.95 -7.77
CA CYS A 329 1.53 -32.76 -8.56
C CYS A 329 2.15 -33.06 -9.93
N ASP A 330 1.33 -33.14 -10.99
CA ASP A 330 1.72 -33.60 -12.33
C ASP A 330 3.17 -33.21 -12.63
N GLU A 331 4.08 -34.20 -12.58
CA GLU A 331 5.53 -34.00 -12.82
C GLU A 331 5.75 -33.28 -14.16
N GLU A 332 4.83 -33.49 -15.10
CA GLU A 332 4.78 -32.84 -16.41
C GLU A 332 4.54 -31.33 -16.32
N THR A 333 3.65 -30.87 -15.43
CA THR A 333 3.40 -29.43 -15.21
C THR A 333 4.57 -28.76 -14.50
N ALA A 334 5.18 -29.45 -13.53
CA ALA A 334 6.37 -28.95 -12.83
C ALA A 334 7.59 -28.87 -13.76
N ALA A 335 7.77 -29.85 -14.66
CA ALA A 335 8.83 -29.86 -15.66
C ALA A 335 8.67 -28.71 -16.67
N VAL A 336 7.46 -28.48 -17.18
CA VAL A 336 7.19 -27.38 -18.13
C VAL A 336 7.46 -26.01 -17.53
N LEU A 337 7.04 -25.76 -16.28
CA LEU A 337 7.29 -24.49 -15.59
C LEU A 337 8.79 -24.27 -15.35
N ASN A 338 9.53 -25.32 -15.01
CA ASN A 338 10.97 -25.25 -14.80
C ASN A 338 11.70 -24.98 -16.13
N ASP A 339 11.31 -25.66 -17.22
CA ASP A 339 11.84 -25.40 -18.56
C ASP A 339 11.55 -23.97 -19.04
N CYS A 340 10.36 -23.43 -18.78
CA CYS A 340 10.05 -22.03 -19.09
C CYS A 340 10.95 -21.05 -18.32
N TYR A 341 11.16 -21.26 -17.03
CA TYR A 341 12.03 -20.41 -16.21
C TYR A 341 13.49 -20.46 -16.70
N MET A 342 13.98 -21.66 -17.01
CA MET A 342 15.34 -21.84 -17.53
C MET A 342 15.55 -21.19 -18.91
N LEU A 343 14.52 -21.18 -19.76
CA LEU A 343 14.56 -20.49 -21.05
C LEU A 343 14.58 -18.96 -20.91
N GLU A 344 13.77 -18.41 -20.00
CA GLU A 344 13.76 -16.98 -19.70
C GLU A 344 15.12 -16.51 -19.16
N GLU A 345 15.68 -17.25 -18.21
CA GLU A 345 17.01 -16.98 -17.65
C GLU A 345 18.11 -17.01 -18.72
N LYS A 346 18.03 -17.99 -19.64
CA LYS A 346 18.98 -18.12 -20.75
C LYS A 346 18.91 -16.95 -21.71
N GLU A 347 17.72 -16.46 -22.05
CA GLU A 347 17.58 -15.31 -22.95
C GLU A 347 18.01 -14.01 -22.26
N ARG A 348 17.75 -13.85 -20.96
CA ARG A 348 18.26 -12.71 -20.17
C ARG A 348 19.78 -12.67 -20.14
N LEU A 349 20.43 -13.79 -19.86
CA LEU A 349 21.91 -13.89 -19.86
C LEU A 349 22.51 -13.57 -21.23
N LYS A 350 21.82 -13.94 -22.31
CA LYS A 350 22.23 -13.63 -23.69
C LYS A 350 22.08 -12.14 -24.03
N GLU A 351 21.08 -11.46 -23.47
CA GLU A 351 20.96 -10.00 -23.52
C GLU A 351 22.08 -9.30 -22.76
N GLU A 352 22.32 -9.70 -21.51
CA GLU A 352 23.43 -9.17 -20.70
C GLU A 352 24.77 -9.36 -21.40
N TRP A 353 25.01 -10.53 -21.98
CA TRP A 353 26.24 -10.82 -22.74
C TRP A 353 26.40 -9.92 -23.97
N ARG A 354 25.31 -9.62 -24.70
CA ARG A 354 25.34 -8.65 -25.81
C ARG A 354 25.73 -7.26 -25.33
N THR A 355 25.18 -6.81 -24.21
CA THR A 355 25.52 -5.51 -23.60
C THR A 355 26.99 -5.47 -23.16
N PHE A 356 27.50 -6.53 -22.53
CA PHE A 356 28.91 -6.63 -22.16
C PHE A 356 29.84 -6.59 -23.37
N GLU A 357 29.50 -7.28 -24.44
CA GLU A 357 30.29 -7.31 -25.67
C GLU A 357 30.31 -5.92 -26.36
N GLU A 358 29.20 -5.19 -26.32
CA GLU A 358 29.13 -3.81 -26.81
C GLU A 358 29.98 -2.86 -25.96
N GLN A 359 29.90 -2.96 -24.63
CA GLN A 359 30.77 -2.19 -23.73
C GLN A 359 32.25 -2.50 -23.99
N ARG A 360 32.62 -3.77 -24.17
CA ARG A 360 33.98 -4.18 -24.50
C ARG A 360 34.48 -3.54 -25.79
N LYS A 361 33.64 -3.50 -26.83
CA LYS A 361 33.96 -2.80 -28.09
C LYS A 361 34.13 -1.30 -27.89
N ASN A 362 33.28 -0.67 -27.08
CA ASN A 362 33.38 0.76 -26.77
C ASN A 362 34.69 1.08 -26.05
N PHE A 363 35.05 0.33 -25.01
CA PHE A 363 36.32 0.51 -24.31
C PHE A 363 37.51 0.30 -25.23
N GLU A 364 37.44 -0.66 -26.15
CA GLU A 364 38.51 -0.90 -27.12
C GLU A 364 38.65 0.26 -28.13
N MET A 365 37.54 0.87 -28.56
CA MET A 365 37.57 2.08 -29.39
C MET A 365 38.14 3.27 -28.61
N GLU A 366 37.72 3.46 -27.37
CA GLU A 366 38.19 4.53 -26.50
C GLU A 366 39.70 4.40 -26.23
N ARG A 367 40.16 3.17 -25.93
CA ARG A 367 41.58 2.85 -25.77
C ARG A 367 42.41 3.21 -27.00
N ARG A 368 41.91 2.92 -28.20
CA ARG A 368 42.57 3.30 -29.46
C ARG A 368 42.61 4.82 -29.62
N SER A 369 41.50 5.50 -29.34
CA SER A 369 41.41 6.96 -29.41
C SER A 369 42.40 7.63 -28.46
N PHE A 370 42.50 7.16 -27.21
CA PHE A 370 43.49 7.66 -26.25
C PHE A 370 44.93 7.37 -26.68
N THR A 371 45.19 6.18 -27.21
CA THR A 371 46.52 5.81 -27.71
C THR A 371 46.93 6.73 -28.86
N GLU A 372 46.02 7.00 -29.79
CA GLU A 372 46.28 7.91 -30.91
C GLU A 372 46.48 9.36 -30.43
N ALA A 373 45.68 9.82 -29.47
CA ALA A 373 45.84 11.14 -28.87
C ALA A 373 47.20 11.27 -28.17
N ALA A 374 47.65 10.25 -27.44
CA ALA A 374 48.96 10.24 -26.80
C ALA A 374 50.12 10.27 -27.82
N ILE A 375 50.00 9.53 -28.93
CA ILE A 375 50.98 9.57 -30.03
C ILE A 375 51.04 10.97 -30.66
N ARG A 376 49.89 11.58 -30.95
CA ARG A 376 49.82 12.95 -31.50
C ARG A 376 50.46 13.96 -30.56
N LEU A 377 50.15 13.88 -29.27
CA LEU A 377 50.76 14.72 -28.24
C LEU A 377 52.28 14.52 -28.19
N GLY A 378 52.75 13.28 -28.31
CA GLY A 378 54.18 12.96 -28.37
C GLY A 378 54.87 13.60 -29.58
N HIS A 379 54.24 13.57 -30.75
CA HIS A 379 54.75 14.26 -31.95
C HIS A 379 54.79 15.77 -31.77
N GLU A 380 53.74 16.37 -31.19
CA GLU A 380 53.71 17.80 -30.90
C GLU A 380 54.83 18.20 -29.94
N VAL A 381 55.03 17.47 -28.83
CA VAL A 381 56.10 17.72 -27.87
C VAL A 381 57.49 17.56 -28.51
N SER A 382 57.70 16.55 -29.36
CA SER A 382 58.94 16.36 -30.12
C SER A 382 59.20 17.54 -31.07
N TYR A 383 58.17 17.98 -31.78
CA TYR A 383 58.24 19.12 -32.71
C TYR A 383 58.56 20.43 -31.97
N PHE A 384 57.96 20.66 -30.80
CA PHE A 384 58.28 21.80 -29.93
C PHE A 384 59.71 21.73 -29.39
N GLY A 385 60.18 20.54 -29.01
CA GLY A 385 61.56 20.31 -28.56
C GLY A 385 62.59 20.63 -29.64
N GLU A 386 62.38 20.18 -30.87
CA GLU A 386 63.26 20.51 -32.01
C GLU A 386 63.24 22.01 -32.35
N TYR A 387 62.08 22.67 -32.23
CA TYR A 387 61.96 24.12 -32.44
C TYR A 387 62.77 24.93 -31.43
N LEU A 388 62.87 24.46 -30.18
CA LEU A 388 63.65 25.10 -29.11
C LEU A 388 65.16 24.86 -29.24
N TYR A 389 65.59 23.81 -29.94
CA TYR A 389 67.01 23.47 -30.14
C TYR A 389 67.62 24.01 -31.43
N LYS A 390 66.82 24.62 -32.33
CA LYS A 390 67.37 25.32 -33.52
C LYS A 390 68.20 26.55 -33.11
N PRO A 391 69.44 26.72 -33.64
CA PRO A 391 70.37 27.76 -33.20
C PRO A 391 69.88 29.20 -33.44
N ASP A 392 68.94 29.42 -34.36
CA ASP A 392 68.34 30.76 -34.58
C ASP A 392 67.26 31.12 -33.55
N SER A 393 66.63 30.15 -32.88
CA SER A 393 65.63 30.39 -31.84
C SER A 393 66.26 30.87 -30.52
N LYS A 394 67.55 30.56 -30.28
CA LYS A 394 68.30 31.02 -29.10
C LYS A 394 68.66 32.51 -29.14
N LYS A 395 68.58 33.16 -30.31
CA LYS A 395 68.83 34.61 -30.42
C LYS A 395 67.67 35.46 -29.91
N ILE A 396 66.45 34.92 -29.84
CA ILE A 396 65.26 35.68 -29.45
C ILE A 396 65.09 35.76 -27.93
N TRP A 397 65.61 34.79 -27.17
CA TRP A 397 65.56 34.80 -25.70
C TRP A 397 66.70 35.58 -25.03
N LEU A 398 67.66 36.12 -25.79
CA LEU A 398 68.74 36.98 -25.28
C LEU A 398 68.49 38.48 -25.49
N LEU A 399 67.30 38.86 -25.96
CA LEU A 399 66.90 40.26 -26.20
C LEU A 399 65.66 40.70 -25.39
N PHE A 400 65.38 40.02 -24.27
CA PHE A 400 64.49 40.51 -23.22
C PHE A 400 65.18 40.49 -21.86
#